data_AF-A0AAV5KYF9-F1
#
_entry.id   AF-A0AAV5KYF9-F1
#
_cell.length_a   1.000
_cell.length_b   1.000
_cell.length_c   1.000
_cell.angle_alpha   90.00
_cell.angle_beta   90.00
_cell.angle_gamma   90.00
#
_symmetry.space_group_name_H-M   'P 1'
#
loop_
_entity.id
_entity.type
_entity.pdbx_description
1 polymer ?
#
loop_
_entity_poly.entity_id
_entity_poly.type
_entity_poly.pdbx_seq_one_letter_code
_entity_poly.pdbx_strand_id
1 'polypeptide(L)'
;MPWPFRLQAAHLKEKINRMYSGEHINSMENRSVLHVALRASRDAVICSDGKNVVPDVWNVLDKIRDFSERVCSGALIMDCCSLYQTGIFNAWVAE
;
A
#
# COMPACT_ATOMS: atom_id res chain seq x y z
N MET A 1 -23.85 -26.69 10.71
CA MET A 1 -22.65 -26.61 11.57
C MET A 1 -22.42 -25.16 11.99
N PRO A 2 -22.17 -24.86 13.27
CA PRO A 2 -21.98 -23.49 13.76
C PRO A 2 -20.75 -22.81 13.14
N TRP A 3 -20.79 -21.48 13.01
CA TRP A 3 -19.70 -20.66 12.43
C TRP A 3 -18.29 -20.95 12.97
N PRO A 4 -18.05 -21.13 14.29
CA PRO A 4 -16.72 -21.41 14.83
C PRO A 4 -16.05 -22.66 14.22
N PHE A 5 -16.83 -23.70 13.94
CA PHE A 5 -16.33 -24.93 13.33
C PHE A 5 -15.96 -24.75 11.85
N ARG A 6 -16.68 -23.87 11.11
CA ARG A 6 -16.33 -23.54 9.73
C ARG A 6 -15.01 -22.78 9.61
N LEU A 7 -14.72 -21.90 10.57
CA LEU A 7 -13.46 -21.14 10.59
C LEU A 7 -12.24 -22.05 10.84
N GLN A 8 -12.40 -23.04 11.73
CA GLN A 8 -11.38 -24.04 12.01
C GLN A 8 -11.15 -24.96 10.81
N ALA A 9 -12.22 -25.52 10.23
CA ALA A 9 -12.11 -26.39 9.05
C ALA A 9 -11.47 -25.69 7.83
N ALA A 10 -11.65 -24.37 7.70
CA ALA A 10 -11.06 -23.58 6.62
C ALA A 10 -9.61 -23.12 6.88
N HIS A 11 -9.05 -23.43 8.06
CA HIS A 11 -7.70 -23.00 8.46
C HIS A 11 -7.51 -21.48 8.38
N LEU A 12 -8.56 -20.72 8.70
CA LEU A 12 -8.58 -19.28 8.44
C LEU A 12 -7.48 -18.53 9.22
N LYS A 13 -7.29 -18.87 10.50
CA LYS A 13 -6.30 -18.21 11.36
C LYS A 13 -4.87 -18.41 10.83
N GLU A 14 -4.56 -19.61 10.37
CA GLU A 14 -3.26 -19.93 9.79
C GLU A 14 -3.02 -19.12 8.51
N LYS A 15 -4.00 -19.07 7.61
CA LYS A 15 -3.91 -18.27 6.37
C LYS A 15 -3.71 -16.77 6.64
N ILE A 16 -4.39 -16.23 7.65
CA ILE A 16 -4.20 -14.85 8.10
C ILE A 16 -2.75 -14.66 8.57
N ASN A 17 -2.24 -15.53 9.44
CA ASN A 17 -0.86 -15.41 9.93
C ASN A 17 0.17 -15.47 8.79
N ARG A 18 -0.02 -16.38 7.83
CA ARG A 18 0.84 -16.49 6.64
C ARG A 18 0.87 -15.19 5.84
N MET A 19 -0.29 -14.56 5.62
CA MET A 19 -0.38 -13.25 4.98
C MET A 19 0.40 -12.18 5.75
N TYR A 20 0.20 -12.09 7.08
CA TYR A 20 0.88 -11.08 7.91
C TYR A 20 2.40 -11.30 8.02
N SER A 21 2.85 -12.55 7.94
CA SER A 21 4.28 -12.89 7.92
C SER A 21 4.99 -12.62 6.59
N GLY A 22 4.22 -12.29 5.53
CA GLY A 22 4.76 -12.05 4.19
C GLY A 22 5.13 -13.30 3.41
N GLU A 23 4.53 -14.45 3.75
CA GLU A 23 4.66 -15.64 2.94
C GLU A 23 4.04 -15.46 1.55
N HIS A 24 4.54 -16.25 0.59
CA HIS A 24 4.06 -16.28 -0.79
C HIS A 24 2.74 -17.06 -0.88
N ILE A 25 1.67 -16.44 -0.39
CA ILE A 25 0.33 -17.05 -0.39
C ILE A 25 -0.33 -17.02 -1.77
N ASN A 26 0.09 -16.11 -2.66
CA ASN A 26 -0.33 -16.15 -4.06
C ASN A 26 0.52 -17.18 -4.80
N SER A 27 0.05 -18.43 -4.82
CA SER A 27 0.78 -19.57 -5.38
C SER A 27 0.94 -19.52 -6.90
N MET A 28 0.04 -18.83 -7.63
CA MET A 28 0.12 -18.76 -9.08
C MET A 28 1.24 -17.83 -9.55
N GLU A 29 1.43 -16.71 -8.85
CA GLU A 29 2.49 -15.74 -9.16
C GLU A 29 3.73 -15.90 -8.29
N ASN A 30 3.68 -16.79 -7.30
CA ASN A 30 4.68 -16.94 -6.24
C ASN A 30 5.05 -15.59 -5.61
N ARG A 31 4.04 -14.87 -5.08
CA ARG A 31 4.21 -13.53 -4.49
C ARG A 31 3.60 -13.41 -3.11
N SER A 32 4.21 -12.57 -2.27
CA SER A 32 3.65 -12.12 -1.01
C SER A 32 2.46 -11.18 -1.25
N VAL A 33 1.49 -11.19 -0.32
CA VAL A 33 0.29 -10.34 -0.40
C VAL A 33 0.25 -9.44 0.84
N LEU A 34 0.86 -8.26 0.71
CA LEU A 34 1.17 -7.38 1.84
C LEU A 34 0.49 -6.00 1.75
N HIS A 35 -0.76 -5.93 1.26
CA HIS A 35 -1.51 -4.67 1.26
C HIS A 35 -1.70 -4.08 2.68
N VAL A 36 -1.60 -4.91 3.72
CA VAL A 36 -1.61 -4.48 5.12
C VAL A 36 -0.38 -3.62 5.46
N ALA A 37 0.77 -3.88 4.82
CA ALA A 37 1.99 -3.10 5.05
C ALA A 37 1.82 -1.63 4.63
N LEU A 38 0.96 -1.34 3.65
CA LEU A 38 0.66 0.02 3.19
C LEU A 38 -0.05 0.89 4.26
N ARG A 39 -0.61 0.26 5.30
CA ARG A 39 -1.34 0.93 6.38
C ARG A 39 -0.70 0.73 7.76
N ALA A 40 0.46 0.09 7.81
CA ALA A 40 1.14 -0.20 9.05
C ALA A 40 1.79 1.06 9.66
N SER A 41 1.96 1.09 10.98
CA SER A 41 2.72 2.17 11.64
C SER A 41 4.18 2.18 11.17
N ARG A 42 4.87 3.30 11.33
CA ARG A 42 6.31 3.43 10.99
C ARG A 42 7.19 2.41 11.72
N ASP A 43 6.78 2.04 12.94
CA ASP A 43 7.53 1.13 13.80
C ASP A 43 7.22 -0.36 13.54
N ALA A 44 6.27 -0.64 12.64
CA ALA A 44 5.92 -2.01 12.30
C ALA A 44 7.07 -2.69 11.54
N VAL A 45 7.20 -4.01 11.75
CA VAL A 45 8.13 -4.86 11.02
C VAL A 45 7.31 -5.87 10.25
N ILE A 46 7.31 -5.73 8.92
CA ILE A 46 6.64 -6.66 8.01
C ILE A 46 7.65 -7.01 6.93
N CYS A 47 8.00 -8.28 6.83
CA CYS A 47 9.04 -8.74 5.93
C CYS A 47 8.44 -9.41 4.69
N SER A 48 9.01 -9.15 3.52
CA SER A 48 8.87 -9.98 2.32
C SER A 48 10.26 -10.45 1.94
N ASP A 49 10.45 -11.74 1.67
CA ASP A 49 11.74 -12.29 1.25
C ASP A 49 12.91 -11.93 2.21
N GLY A 50 12.61 -11.84 3.51
CA GLY A 50 13.60 -11.48 4.54
C GLY A 50 13.93 -9.99 4.63
N LYS A 51 13.30 -9.12 3.82
CA LYS A 51 13.48 -7.66 3.88
C LYS A 51 12.25 -6.97 4.49
N ASN A 52 12.46 -6.09 5.46
CA ASN A 52 11.38 -5.24 5.98
C ASN A 52 10.93 -4.24 4.90
N VAL A 53 9.65 -4.30 4.53
CA VAL A 53 9.08 -3.44 3.47
C VAL A 53 8.53 -2.11 4.00
N VAL A 54 8.32 -2.00 5.31
CA VAL A 54 7.70 -0.82 5.95
C VAL A 54 8.49 0.48 5.68
N PRO A 55 9.84 0.51 5.75
CA PRO A 55 10.61 1.72 5.43
C PRO A 55 10.43 2.19 3.99
N ASP A 56 10.38 1.26 3.04
CA ASP A 56 10.19 1.57 1.62
C ASP A 56 8.79 2.16 1.35
N VAL A 57 7.77 1.60 2.02
CA VAL A 57 6.39 2.14 1.98
C VAL A 57 6.36 3.58 2.49
N TRP A 58 6.97 3.85 3.65
CA TRP A 58 6.97 5.19 4.23
C TRP A 58 7.76 6.20 3.41
N ASN A 59 8.84 5.80 2.75
CA ASN A 59 9.57 6.66 1.80
C ASN A 59 8.65 7.13 0.65
N VAL A 60 7.82 6.25 0.11
CA VAL A 60 6.84 6.63 -0.92
C VAL A 60 5.72 7.50 -0.35
N LEU A 61 5.20 7.18 0.83
CA LEU A 61 4.17 7.99 1.48
C LEU A 61 4.67 9.41 1.82
N ASP A 62 5.92 9.55 2.25
CA ASP A 62 6.55 10.85 2.49
C ASP A 62 6.67 11.66 1.20
N LYS A 63 7.08 11.03 0.08
CA LYS A 63 7.09 11.69 -1.24
C LYS A 63 5.70 12.14 -1.68
N ILE A 64 4.67 11.30 -1.47
CA ILE A 64 3.29 11.63 -1.81
C ILE A 64 2.78 12.79 -0.94
N ARG A 65 3.12 12.79 0.36
CA ARG A 65 2.78 13.89 1.27
C ARG A 65 3.38 15.19 0.76
N ASP A 66 4.70 15.22 0.54
CA ASP A 66 5.41 16.43 0.11
C ASP A 66 4.87 16.95 -1.23
N PHE A 67 4.57 16.04 -2.17
CA PHE A 67 3.91 16.41 -3.43
C PHE A 67 2.52 17.01 -3.19
N SER A 68 1.66 16.33 -2.42
CA SER A 68 0.30 16.79 -2.14
C SER A 68 0.27 18.13 -1.43
N GLU A 69 1.19 18.38 -0.49
CA GLU A 69 1.32 19.66 0.21
C GLU A 69 1.69 20.80 -0.74
N ARG A 70 2.60 20.55 -1.69
CA ARG A 70 2.98 21.54 -2.69
C ARG A 70 1.88 21.82 -3.72
N VAL A 71 1.07 20.80 -4.07
CA VAL A 71 -0.10 20.98 -4.93
C VAL A 71 -1.17 21.79 -4.20
N CYS A 72 -1.51 21.41 -2.97
CA CYS A 72 -2.55 22.07 -2.18
C CYS A 72 -2.17 23.49 -1.74
N SER A 73 -0.89 23.77 -1.49
CA SER A 73 -0.41 25.12 -1.17
C SER A 73 -0.29 26.03 -2.40
N GLY A 74 -0.49 25.51 -3.61
CA GLY A 74 -0.30 26.25 -4.86
C GLY A 74 1.16 26.48 -5.25
N ALA A 75 2.12 26.03 -4.42
CA ALA A 75 3.56 26.21 -4.65
C ALA A 75 4.05 25.52 -5.94
N LEU A 76 3.37 24.47 -6.41
CA LEU A 76 3.67 23.80 -7.69
C LEU A 76 3.06 24.48 -8.93
N ILE A 77 2.14 25.44 -8.76
CA ILE A 77 1.32 26.00 -9.84
C ILE A 77 1.82 27.41 -10.25
N MET A 78 2.80 27.97 -9.52
CA MET A 78 3.25 29.35 -9.71
C MET A 78 4.21 29.56 -10.90
N ASP A 79 4.67 28.49 -11.56
CA ASP A 79 5.84 28.57 -12.45
C ASP A 79 5.48 28.67 -13.94
N CYS A 80 4.22 28.47 -14.37
CA CYS A 80 3.89 28.27 -15.79
C CYS A 80 2.85 29.23 -16.39
N CYS A 81 2.79 30.49 -15.93
CA CYS A 81 1.85 31.52 -16.39
C CYS A 81 0.49 31.42 -15.69
N SER A 82 0.17 32.45 -14.91
CA SER A 82 -1.14 32.67 -14.28
C SER A 82 -2.23 32.47 -15.34
N LEU A 83 -3.06 31.43 -15.19
CA LEU A 83 -4.50 31.36 -15.50
C LEU A 83 -4.98 29.89 -15.42
N TYR A 84 -5.68 29.55 -14.33
CA TYR A 84 -6.73 28.52 -14.25
C TYR A 84 -6.41 27.01 -14.49
N GLN A 85 -5.38 26.43 -13.90
CA GLN A 85 -5.32 24.97 -13.72
C GLN A 85 -5.63 24.56 -12.27
N THR A 86 -6.90 24.30 -11.98
CA THR A 86 -7.40 23.78 -10.68
C THR A 86 -7.74 22.29 -10.71
N GLY A 87 -7.39 21.57 -11.78
CA GLY A 87 -7.77 20.16 -11.98
C GLY A 87 -6.59 19.21 -11.81
N ILE A 88 -6.80 18.11 -11.08
CA ILE A 88 -5.91 16.94 -11.11
C ILE A 88 -6.54 15.90 -12.05
N PHE A 89 -5.82 15.50 -13.08
CA PHE A 89 -6.25 14.44 -13.99
C PHE A 89 -5.40 13.19 -13.78
N ASN A 90 -6.03 12.07 -13.43
CA ASN A 90 -5.35 10.78 -13.42
C ASN A 90 -5.37 10.23 -14.84
N ALA A 91 -4.22 10.25 -15.51
CA ALA A 91 -4.07 9.63 -16.82
C ALA A 91 -3.92 8.11 -16.64
N TRP A 92 -4.90 7.37 -17.15
CA TRP A 92 -4.74 5.95 -17.43
C TRP A 92 -4.01 5.80 -18.76
N VAL A 93 -3.03 4.89 -18.83
CA VAL A 93 -2.45 4.47 -20.11
C VAL A 93 -3.60 3.88 -20.93
N ALA A 94 -4.01 4.60 -21.96
CA ALA A 94 -4.74 4.02 -23.07
C ALA A 94 -3.70 3.27 -23.92
N GLU A 95 -3.94 1.98 -24.13
CA GLU A 95 -3.45 1.33 -25.36
C GLU A 95 -4.02 2.06 -26.59
#